data_AF-A0A5B9W944-F1
#
_entry.id   AF-A0A5B9W944-F1
#
_cell.length_a   1.000
_cell.length_b   1.000
_cell.length_c   1.000
_cell.angle_alpha   90.00
_cell.angle_beta   90.00
_cell.angle_gamma   90.00
#
_symmetry.space_group_name_H-M   'P 1'
#
loop_
_entity.id
_entity.type
_entity.pdbx_description
1 polymer ?
#
loop_
_entity_poly.entity_id
_entity_poly.type
_entity_poly.pdbx_seq_one_letter_code
_entity_poly.pdbx_strand_id
1 'polypeptide(L)'
;MRRIRLTLTDPRRTNRDPGTSPAGARPRVCRPWRVGLLLLALYQVYAPAIAVAAQGAEDGPPTGSAASTGTAATRPGRPGVTVEPGPAEVRREYRLKVGSWTTRFSLPESIDLADVMDRARGVLGMLAIVGVAVFLSEDRRAISRRIVFWGLTLQCAFAVLVLRVPAGIRAMRAAGGAVESVLACAMEGAEFVFGKALVAPDGPAGFVFAFRVLPTVIFVAALFAALYYLHVMQWIVRLFAVVMAWFMGTSGAESLNVAASLFLGQTEAPLTIRPYLARLTRSELLTVMTSGMAHVSGGIMAVYFGYGVEPRHIITAVIMTAPGTILLSKLLLPETGKPETLGHTRPSSEVEDANILDAVARGTRDGLTLALNIAAMLIAILGLIALINLGLGQVGMSLQKILGWLLAPVAYLLGVPWEDCREIGGLLGTRTVLNEVIAFKELGAVKGSLYARSFDIASFALCGFANFSSIGIQLGGIGALVPDRRRDLAELGWRALLAGTMANFLSACIAGILL
;
A
#
# COMPACT_ATOMS: atom_id res chain seq x y z
N MET A 1 32.98 -0.71 25.96
CA MET A 1 31.85 -0.24 25.11
C MET A 1 31.70 1.26 25.27
N ARG A 2 31.77 2.07 24.19
CA ARG A 2 31.53 3.53 24.23
C ARG A 2 30.18 3.82 23.58
N ARG A 3 29.26 4.49 24.29
CA ARG A 3 27.98 4.94 23.74
C ARG A 3 28.23 5.94 22.61
N ILE A 4 27.72 5.67 21.42
CA ILE A 4 27.59 6.67 20.37
C ILE A 4 26.42 7.57 20.77
N ARG A 5 26.64 8.88 20.89
CA ARG A 5 25.61 9.87 21.20
C ARG A 5 25.69 10.96 20.15
N LEU A 6 24.77 10.90 19.18
CA LEU A 6 24.48 12.03 18.30
C LEU A 6 23.79 13.12 19.14
N THR A 7 24.23 14.37 18.99
CA THR A 7 23.63 15.52 19.67
C THR A 7 23.33 16.58 18.63
N LEU A 8 22.06 16.72 18.28
CA LEU A 8 21.55 17.81 17.47
C LEU A 8 21.65 19.11 18.27
N THR A 9 22.05 20.21 17.63
CA THR A 9 22.08 21.54 18.26
C THR A 9 21.30 22.51 17.38
N ASP A 10 20.11 22.90 17.84
CA ASP A 10 19.29 23.95 17.24
C ASP A 10 19.97 25.32 17.47
N PRO A 11 20.08 26.21 16.45
CA PRO A 11 20.64 27.56 16.61
C PRO A 11 19.95 28.45 17.68
N ARG A 12 18.75 28.12 18.17
CA ARG A 12 17.97 28.97 19.09
C ARG A 12 18.37 28.91 20.58
N ARG A 13 19.52 28.33 20.95
CA ARG A 13 20.01 28.34 22.35
C ARG A 13 21.52 28.63 22.48
N THR A 14 21.87 29.90 22.53
CA THR A 14 23.17 30.38 23.03
C THR A 14 23.07 30.80 24.50
N ASN A 15 23.84 30.15 25.39
CA ASN A 15 24.81 30.81 26.28
C ASN A 15 25.45 29.81 27.27
N ARG A 16 26.77 29.59 27.17
CA ARG A 16 27.75 29.34 28.26
C ARG A 16 29.07 28.80 27.68
N ASP A 17 30.19 29.45 28.05
CA ASP A 17 31.55 29.12 27.62
C ASP A 17 32.10 27.81 28.21
N PRO A 18 33.02 27.12 27.51
CA PRO A 18 33.81 26.01 28.05
C PRO A 18 35.31 26.32 28.16
N GLY A 19 35.90 26.04 29.33
CA GLY A 19 37.36 26.10 29.54
C GLY A 19 38.10 24.82 29.13
N THR A 20 39.12 24.97 28.28
CA THR A 20 40.42 24.24 28.21
C THR A 20 40.50 22.69 28.25
N SER A 21 41.33 22.13 27.36
CA SER A 21 41.85 20.75 27.35
C SER A 21 43.36 20.76 27.09
N PRO A 22 44.12 19.72 27.52
CA PRO A 22 44.79 18.77 26.60
C PRO A 22 44.78 17.32 27.16
N ALA A 23 45.33 16.23 26.58
CA ALA A 23 45.88 15.89 25.25
C ALA A 23 45.18 14.57 24.75
N GLY A 24 45.71 13.61 23.96
CA GLY A 24 47.01 13.30 23.31
C GLY A 24 46.95 11.88 22.66
N ALA A 25 47.93 11.54 21.80
CA ALA A 25 48.15 10.26 21.10
C ALA A 25 47.32 9.86 19.85
N ARG A 26 48.06 9.44 18.81
CA ARG A 26 47.71 8.82 17.50
C ARG A 26 48.62 7.56 17.35
N PRO A 27 48.54 6.74 16.27
CA PRO A 27 47.38 6.21 15.54
C PRO A 27 47.52 4.67 15.27
N ARG A 28 46.56 4.04 14.58
CA ARG A 28 46.83 2.98 13.56
C ARG A 28 45.82 3.07 12.41
N VAL A 29 46.25 2.67 11.21
CA VAL A 29 45.56 2.89 9.92
C VAL A 29 45.18 1.55 9.28
N CYS A 30 43.99 1.48 8.67
CA CYS A 30 43.62 0.47 7.67
C CYS A 30 42.90 1.13 6.48
N ARG A 31 43.15 0.63 5.25
CA ARG A 31 42.77 1.27 3.97
C ARG A 31 41.37 0.86 3.47
N PRO A 32 40.54 1.78 2.92
CA PRO A 32 39.24 1.44 2.31
C PRO A 32 39.18 1.70 0.78
N TRP A 33 39.78 0.84 -0.05
CA TRP A 33 39.65 0.98 -1.53
C TRP A 33 38.28 0.47 -2.05
N ARG A 34 37.66 -0.51 -1.38
CA ARG A 34 36.46 -1.20 -1.90
C ARG A 34 35.15 -0.39 -1.82
N VAL A 35 35.10 0.68 -1.03
CA VAL A 35 33.89 1.53 -0.90
C VAL A 35 33.77 2.53 -2.06
N GLY A 36 34.89 3.08 -2.54
CA GLY A 36 34.89 4.06 -3.64
C GLY A 36 34.36 3.49 -4.96
N LEU A 37 34.66 2.22 -5.25
CA LEU A 37 34.14 1.51 -6.43
C LEU A 37 32.61 1.31 -6.41
N LEU A 38 32.01 1.12 -5.23
CA LEU A 38 30.57 0.96 -5.09
C LEU A 38 29.83 2.30 -5.32
N LEU A 39 30.43 3.41 -4.86
CA LEU A 39 29.91 4.76 -5.06
C LEU A 39 30.02 5.24 -6.52
N LEU A 40 31.11 4.90 -7.21
CA LEU A 40 31.28 5.15 -8.64
C LEU A 40 30.25 4.38 -9.49
N ALA A 41 29.91 3.14 -9.12
CA ALA A 41 28.86 2.37 -9.78
C ALA A 41 27.47 3.00 -9.58
N LEU A 42 27.16 3.50 -8.38
CA LEU A 42 25.90 4.21 -8.12
C LEU A 42 25.79 5.53 -8.90
N TYR A 43 26.90 6.28 -9.03
CA TYR A 43 26.91 7.54 -9.80
C TYR A 43 26.57 7.34 -11.28
N GLN A 44 27.13 6.30 -11.92
CA GLN A 44 26.86 5.95 -13.32
C GLN A 44 25.38 5.63 -13.60
N VAL A 45 24.64 5.12 -12.60
CA VAL A 45 23.21 4.79 -12.74
C VAL A 45 22.30 6.01 -12.58
N TYR A 46 22.70 7.00 -11.76
CA TYR A 46 21.86 8.18 -11.46
C TYR A 46 22.10 9.39 -12.36
N ALA A 47 23.29 9.53 -12.96
CA ALA A 47 23.65 10.69 -13.79
C ALA A 47 22.64 11.08 -14.90
N PRO A 48 22.13 10.16 -15.75
CA PRO A 48 21.24 10.54 -16.86
C PRO A 48 19.85 11.01 -16.41
N ALA A 49 19.38 10.61 -15.23
CA ALA A 49 18.07 11.02 -14.70
C ALA A 49 18.06 12.47 -14.20
N ILE A 50 19.23 13.02 -13.82
CA ILE A 50 19.36 14.39 -13.30
C ILE A 50 19.40 15.41 -14.44
N ALA A 51 20.03 15.06 -15.58
CA ALA A 51 20.16 15.96 -16.74
C ALA A 51 18.82 16.34 -17.38
N VAL A 52 17.86 15.40 -17.46
CA VAL A 52 16.54 15.64 -18.07
C VAL A 52 15.67 16.57 -17.20
N ALA A 53 15.85 16.55 -15.88
CA ALA A 53 15.10 17.41 -14.96
C ALA A 53 15.47 18.90 -15.07
N ALA A 54 16.67 19.22 -15.59
CA ALA A 54 17.16 20.60 -15.70
C ALA A 54 16.66 21.35 -16.95
N GLN A 55 16.10 20.65 -17.95
CA GLN A 55 15.74 21.24 -19.25
C GLN A 55 14.24 21.54 -19.43
N GLY A 56 13.41 21.28 -18.42
CA GLY A 56 11.95 21.44 -18.48
C GLY A 56 11.38 22.63 -17.70
N ALA A 57 12.22 23.62 -17.35
CA ALA A 57 11.87 24.68 -16.38
C ALA A 57 11.90 26.12 -16.95
N GLU A 58 12.04 26.28 -18.26
CA GLU A 58 11.88 27.57 -18.96
C GLU A 58 10.80 27.44 -20.03
N ASP A 59 9.56 27.84 -19.69
CA ASP A 59 8.59 28.46 -20.60
C ASP A 59 7.30 28.82 -19.82
N GLY A 60 7.01 30.11 -19.71
CA GLY A 60 5.80 30.65 -19.08
C GLY A 60 5.35 31.95 -19.77
N PRO A 61 4.06 32.13 -20.08
CA PRO A 61 3.61 33.23 -20.94
C PRO A 61 3.48 34.57 -20.20
N PRO A 62 3.55 35.72 -20.91
CA PRO A 62 3.52 37.04 -20.29
C PRO A 62 2.09 37.52 -20.01
N THR A 63 1.90 38.16 -18.86
CA THR A 63 0.72 38.99 -18.57
C THR A 63 1.16 40.41 -18.24
N GLY A 64 0.78 41.37 -19.09
CA GLY A 64 0.98 42.79 -18.85
C GLY A 64 -0.24 43.42 -18.19
N SER A 65 -0.02 44.40 -17.32
CA SER A 65 -0.99 45.44 -16.97
C SER A 65 -0.23 46.65 -16.41
N ALA A 66 -0.70 47.86 -16.72
CA ALA A 66 -0.04 49.11 -16.38
C ALA A 66 -1.00 50.05 -15.63
N ALA A 67 -0.52 50.68 -14.56
CA ALA A 67 -1.00 51.97 -14.05
C ALA A 67 -0.09 52.50 -12.92
N SER A 68 0.50 53.68 -13.16
CA SER A 68 0.56 54.89 -12.30
C SER A 68 0.01 54.78 -10.85
N THR A 69 0.55 55.46 -9.82
CA THR A 69 1.19 56.79 -9.77
C THR A 69 1.87 57.00 -8.40
N GLY A 70 2.87 57.87 -8.25
CA GLY A 70 3.34 58.28 -6.91
C GLY A 70 4.73 58.92 -6.85
N THR A 71 4.80 60.24 -6.95
CA THR A 71 6.06 61.01 -6.98
C THR A 71 6.51 61.46 -5.59
N ALA A 72 7.77 61.18 -5.20
CA ALA A 72 8.50 61.92 -4.18
C ALA A 72 10.01 61.80 -4.41
N ALA A 73 10.75 62.92 -4.41
CA ALA A 73 12.17 62.95 -4.78
C ALA A 73 13.04 63.62 -3.71
N THR A 74 14.21 63.02 -3.40
CA THR A 74 15.28 63.70 -2.63
C THR A 74 16.68 63.14 -2.90
N ARG A 75 17.47 63.93 -3.64
CA ARG A 75 18.96 64.08 -3.67
C ARG A 75 19.86 62.88 -4.05
N PRO A 76 20.93 63.11 -4.86
CA PRO A 76 21.89 62.07 -5.25
C PRO A 76 23.03 61.90 -4.23
N GLY A 77 23.29 60.64 -3.85
CA GLY A 77 24.50 60.20 -3.15
C GLY A 77 25.40 59.38 -4.07
N ARG A 78 26.71 59.34 -3.78
CA ARG A 78 27.73 58.61 -4.56
C ARG A 78 27.36 57.13 -4.78
N PRO A 79 27.78 56.50 -5.90
CA PRO A 79 27.57 55.07 -6.11
C PRO A 79 28.37 54.26 -5.10
N GLY A 80 27.68 53.75 -4.07
CA GLY A 80 28.19 52.65 -3.26
C GLY A 80 28.07 51.36 -4.04
N VAL A 81 29.14 50.57 -4.08
CA VAL A 81 29.07 49.20 -4.63
C VAL A 81 28.23 48.36 -3.68
N THR A 82 26.94 48.22 -3.99
CA THR A 82 26.08 47.20 -3.39
C THR A 82 26.52 45.85 -3.93
N VAL A 83 27.37 45.17 -3.17
CA VAL A 83 27.54 43.72 -3.32
C VAL A 83 26.21 43.09 -2.97
N GLU A 84 25.48 42.59 -3.97
CA GLU A 84 24.32 41.75 -3.70
C GLU A 84 24.78 40.55 -2.85
N PRO A 85 24.10 40.23 -1.73
CA PRO A 85 24.32 38.96 -1.08
C PRO A 85 23.78 37.88 -2.00
N GLY A 86 24.67 37.28 -2.79
CA GLY A 86 24.39 36.04 -3.52
C GLY A 86 23.80 35.00 -2.57
N PRO A 87 22.97 34.07 -3.08
CA PRO A 87 22.14 33.21 -2.25
C PRO A 87 22.98 32.53 -1.17
N ALA A 88 22.68 32.85 0.09
CA ALA A 88 23.43 32.36 1.22
C ALA A 88 23.26 30.83 1.31
N GLU A 89 24.27 30.07 0.84
CA GLU A 89 24.34 28.62 1.06
C GLU A 89 24.36 28.35 2.58
N VAL A 90 23.18 28.09 3.17
CA VAL A 90 23.06 27.73 4.59
C VAL A 90 23.52 26.27 4.77
N ARG A 91 24.84 26.07 4.73
CA ARG A 91 25.47 24.76 4.93
C ARG A 91 25.14 24.20 6.30
N ARG A 92 24.39 23.10 6.35
CA ARG A 92 24.18 22.32 7.58
C ARG A 92 25.49 21.64 7.99
N GLU A 93 26.06 22.04 9.13
CA GLU A 93 27.23 21.37 9.72
C GLU A 93 26.81 20.13 10.53
N TYR A 94 27.29 18.95 10.16
CA TYR A 94 27.13 17.73 10.95
C TYR A 94 28.34 17.52 11.86
N ARG A 95 28.10 17.27 13.16
CA ARG A 95 29.13 17.04 14.18
C ARG A 95 29.12 15.59 14.63
N LEU A 96 30.01 14.77 14.06
CA LEU A 96 30.19 13.37 14.46
C LEU A 96 31.16 13.29 15.64
N LYS A 97 30.70 12.78 16.79
CA LYS A 97 31.52 12.56 17.99
C LYS A 97 31.67 11.08 18.30
N VAL A 98 32.88 10.56 18.15
CA VAL A 98 33.25 9.15 18.42
C VAL A 98 34.30 9.12 19.52
N GLY A 99 33.84 9.01 20.77
CA GLY A 99 34.71 9.10 21.95
C GLY A 99 35.32 10.49 22.11
N SER A 100 36.64 10.59 22.07
CA SER A 100 37.39 11.86 22.09
C SER A 100 37.51 12.52 20.71
N TRP A 101 37.31 11.78 19.62
CA TRP A 101 37.31 12.35 18.27
C TRP A 101 36.00 13.07 17.99
N THR A 102 36.10 14.33 17.58
CA THR A 102 34.97 15.12 17.08
C THR A 102 35.36 15.65 15.70
N THR A 103 34.69 15.17 14.65
CA THR A 103 34.87 15.72 13.30
C THR A 103 33.62 16.51 12.91
N ARG A 104 33.84 17.61 12.18
CA ARG A 104 32.77 18.37 11.54
C ARG A 104 32.92 18.20 10.04
N PHE A 105 31.81 17.97 9.36
CA PHE A 105 31.78 17.97 7.90
C PHE A 105 30.47 18.62 7.45
N SER A 106 30.56 19.39 6.37
CA SER A 106 29.41 19.92 5.65
C SER A 106 29.11 19.00 4.47
N LEU A 107 27.83 18.76 4.23
CA LEU A 107 27.35 18.11 3.01
C LEU A 107 26.63 19.15 2.15
N PRO A 108 26.56 18.95 0.82
CA PRO A 108 25.66 19.72 -0.03
C PRO A 108 24.20 19.56 0.43
N GLU A 109 23.37 20.58 0.25
CA GLU A 109 21.95 20.56 0.66
C GLU A 109 21.14 19.43 0.00
N SER A 110 21.59 18.94 -1.15
CA SER A 110 21.04 17.77 -1.84
C SER A 110 21.25 16.43 -1.13
N ILE A 111 22.01 16.37 -0.02
CA ILE A 111 22.30 15.15 0.75
C ILE A 111 22.10 15.42 2.25
N ASP A 112 20.85 15.40 2.72
CA ASP A 112 20.58 15.34 4.17
C ASP A 112 20.81 13.90 4.67
N LEU A 113 21.71 13.74 5.66
CA LEU A 113 21.98 12.43 6.27
C LEU A 113 20.77 11.82 6.98
N ALA A 114 19.83 12.65 7.46
CA ALA A 114 18.58 12.14 8.03
C ALA A 114 17.74 11.45 6.95
N ASP A 115 17.56 12.13 5.81
CA ASP A 115 16.85 11.62 4.65
C ASP A 115 17.51 10.35 4.07
N VAL A 116 18.84 10.33 3.93
CA VAL A 116 19.58 9.12 3.51
C VAL A 116 19.37 7.96 4.49
N MET A 117 19.35 8.22 5.79
CA MET A 117 19.13 7.16 6.80
C MET A 117 17.68 6.65 6.81
N ASP A 118 16.69 7.53 6.64
CA ASP A 118 15.28 7.17 6.59
C ASP A 118 14.94 6.38 5.31
N ARG A 119 15.44 6.80 4.14
CA ARG A 119 15.34 6.01 2.89
C ARG A 119 16.07 4.67 3.00
N ALA A 120 17.22 4.63 3.68
CA ALA A 120 17.93 3.37 3.90
C ALA A 120 17.14 2.39 4.78
N ARG A 121 16.33 2.86 5.74
CA ARG A 121 15.38 2.00 6.47
C ARG A 121 14.37 1.38 5.52
N GLY A 122 13.74 2.18 4.64
CA GLY A 122 12.80 1.66 3.64
C GLY A 122 13.41 0.57 2.76
N VAL A 123 14.64 0.76 2.26
CA VAL A 123 15.37 -0.27 1.48
C VAL A 123 15.64 -1.53 2.31
N LEU A 124 16.07 -1.39 3.56
CA LEU A 124 16.24 -2.52 4.49
C LEU A 124 14.91 -3.25 4.76
N GLY A 125 13.81 -2.52 4.86
CA GLY A 125 12.46 -3.07 4.98
C GLY A 125 12.04 -3.87 3.75
N MET A 126 12.26 -3.36 2.53
CA MET A 126 12.01 -4.12 1.30
C MET A 126 12.80 -5.43 1.28
N LEU A 127 14.10 -5.38 1.61
CA LEU A 127 14.97 -6.56 1.66
C LEU A 127 14.53 -7.54 2.76
N ALA A 128 14.10 -7.05 3.92
CA ALA A 128 13.60 -7.87 5.02
C ALA A 128 12.29 -8.57 4.64
N ILE A 129 11.33 -7.86 4.03
CA ILE A 129 10.04 -8.41 3.60
C ILE A 129 10.23 -9.50 2.52
N VAL A 130 11.01 -9.21 1.48
CA VAL A 130 11.34 -10.21 0.44
C VAL A 130 12.13 -11.38 1.05
N GLY A 131 13.06 -11.12 1.97
CA GLY A 131 13.82 -12.15 2.68
C GLY A 131 12.94 -13.07 3.53
N VAL A 132 11.96 -12.51 4.25
CA VAL A 132 10.96 -13.28 5.02
C VAL A 132 10.07 -14.10 4.09
N ALA A 133 9.61 -13.53 2.96
CA ALA A 133 8.81 -14.27 1.98
C ALA A 133 9.58 -15.43 1.34
N VAL A 134 10.87 -15.25 1.01
CA VAL A 134 11.75 -16.33 0.54
C VAL A 134 12.01 -17.36 1.66
N PHE A 135 12.18 -16.92 2.90
CA PHE A 135 12.38 -17.82 4.03
C PHE A 135 11.15 -18.71 4.30
N LEU A 136 9.94 -18.15 4.20
CA LEU A 136 8.67 -18.86 4.41
C LEU A 136 8.10 -19.52 3.13
N SER A 137 8.84 -19.47 2.03
CA SER A 137 8.48 -20.10 0.75
C SER A 137 8.43 -21.62 0.86
N GLU A 138 7.38 -22.24 0.29
CA GLU A 138 7.21 -23.69 0.25
C GLU A 138 8.26 -24.40 -0.64
N ASP A 139 8.61 -23.82 -1.78
CA ASP A 139 9.72 -24.28 -2.62
C ASP A 139 10.55 -23.12 -3.15
N ARG A 140 11.64 -22.82 -2.44
CA ARG A 140 12.61 -21.77 -2.82
C ARG A 140 13.27 -22.00 -4.18
N ARG A 141 13.24 -23.21 -4.75
CA ARG A 141 13.82 -23.52 -6.07
C ARG A 141 12.86 -23.19 -7.21
N ALA A 142 11.55 -23.26 -6.97
CA ALA A 142 10.50 -22.91 -7.94
C ALA A 142 10.25 -21.40 -8.06
N ILE A 143 10.91 -20.55 -7.26
CA ILE A 143 10.75 -19.09 -7.30
C ILE A 143 11.14 -18.54 -8.69
N SER A 144 10.14 -17.99 -9.40
CA SER A 144 10.33 -17.37 -10.71
C SER A 144 11.08 -16.04 -10.59
N ARG A 145 12.32 -15.99 -11.10
CA ARG A 145 13.12 -14.75 -11.19
C ARG A 145 12.42 -13.64 -11.98
N ARG A 146 11.58 -14.01 -12.95
CA ARG A 146 10.76 -13.09 -13.76
C ARG A 146 9.74 -12.36 -12.89
N ILE A 147 9.07 -13.09 -12.00
CA ILE A 147 8.08 -12.52 -11.06
C ILE A 147 8.78 -11.62 -10.05
N VAL A 148 9.95 -12.02 -9.53
CA VAL A 148 10.73 -11.17 -8.61
C VAL A 148 11.16 -9.85 -9.27
N PHE A 149 11.72 -9.92 -10.48
CA PHE A 149 12.16 -8.75 -11.22
C PHE A 149 10.99 -7.82 -11.59
N TRP A 150 9.95 -8.34 -12.26
CA TRP A 150 8.82 -7.53 -12.71
C TRP A 150 7.93 -7.07 -11.56
N GLY A 151 7.76 -7.85 -10.50
CA GLY A 151 6.98 -7.45 -9.33
C GLY A 151 7.57 -6.19 -8.68
N LEU A 152 8.86 -6.22 -8.35
CA LEU A 152 9.55 -5.05 -7.80
C LEU A 152 9.62 -3.88 -8.80
N THR A 153 9.91 -4.17 -10.08
CA THR A 153 10.04 -3.11 -11.10
C THR A 153 8.71 -2.41 -11.37
N LEU A 154 7.61 -3.15 -11.55
CA LEU A 154 6.28 -2.56 -11.76
C LEU A 154 5.79 -1.83 -10.50
N GLN A 155 6.04 -2.36 -9.30
CA GLN A 155 5.65 -1.69 -8.07
C GLN A 155 6.35 -0.34 -7.91
N CYS A 156 7.67 -0.28 -8.14
CA CYS A 156 8.42 0.98 -8.15
C CYS A 156 8.00 1.91 -9.30
N ALA A 157 7.73 1.37 -10.49
CA ALA A 157 7.30 2.17 -11.65
C ALA A 157 5.93 2.82 -11.42
N PHE A 158 4.95 2.09 -10.87
CA PHE A 158 3.64 2.64 -10.50
C PHE A 158 3.76 3.65 -9.35
N ALA A 159 4.65 3.41 -8.37
CA ALA A 159 4.92 4.38 -7.31
C ALA A 159 5.37 5.72 -7.89
N VAL A 160 6.36 5.71 -8.79
CA VAL A 160 6.83 6.94 -9.46
C VAL A 160 5.74 7.53 -10.36
N LEU A 161 5.03 6.72 -11.13
CA LEU A 161 3.97 7.20 -12.03
C LEU A 161 2.87 7.96 -11.27
N VAL A 162 2.38 7.43 -10.14
CA VAL A 162 1.26 8.05 -9.41
C VAL A 162 1.73 9.12 -8.39
N LEU A 163 2.92 8.95 -7.78
CA LEU A 163 3.50 9.98 -6.89
C LEU A 163 4.17 11.14 -7.63
N ARG A 164 4.46 11.05 -8.93
CA ARG A 164 5.09 12.14 -9.69
C ARG A 164 4.31 12.63 -10.91
N VAL A 165 3.46 11.81 -11.56
CA VAL A 165 2.75 12.21 -12.79
C VAL A 165 1.26 12.49 -12.51
N PRO A 166 0.78 13.75 -12.61
CA PRO A 166 -0.63 14.09 -12.35
C PRO A 166 -1.64 13.39 -13.26
N ALA A 167 -1.23 12.98 -14.47
CA ALA A 167 -2.06 12.20 -15.37
C ALA A 167 -2.41 10.81 -14.79
N GLY A 168 -1.48 10.16 -14.09
CA GLY A 168 -1.71 8.85 -13.45
C GLY A 168 -2.81 8.91 -12.40
N ILE A 169 -2.75 9.90 -11.50
CA ILE A 169 -3.79 10.11 -10.47
C ILE A 169 -5.16 10.36 -11.11
N ARG A 170 -5.23 11.19 -12.16
CA ARG A 170 -6.50 11.50 -12.84
C ARG A 170 -7.11 10.27 -13.51
N ALA A 171 -6.31 9.49 -14.24
CA ALA A 171 -6.77 8.25 -14.87
C ALA A 171 -7.30 7.25 -13.84
N MET A 172 -6.61 7.11 -12.70
CA MET A 172 -6.99 6.16 -11.65
C MET A 172 -8.21 6.59 -10.85
N ARG A 173 -8.39 7.90 -10.59
CA ARG A 173 -9.65 8.43 -10.04
C ARG A 173 -10.82 8.23 -11.00
N ALA A 174 -10.62 8.42 -12.31
CA ALA A 174 -11.66 8.19 -13.30
C ALA A 174 -12.07 6.70 -13.37
N ALA A 175 -11.09 5.78 -13.34
CA ALA A 175 -11.36 4.34 -13.28
C ALA A 175 -12.09 3.94 -11.99
N GLY A 176 -11.64 4.43 -10.83
CA GLY A 176 -12.29 4.17 -9.55
C GLY A 176 -13.73 4.71 -9.50
N GLY A 177 -13.95 5.95 -9.92
CA GLY A 177 -15.28 6.57 -9.97
C GLY A 177 -16.24 5.89 -10.94
N ALA A 178 -15.74 5.33 -12.06
CA ALA A 178 -16.56 4.53 -12.97
C ALA A 178 -17.04 3.23 -12.32
N VAL A 179 -16.16 2.50 -11.61
CA VAL A 179 -16.55 1.30 -10.86
C VAL A 179 -17.48 1.66 -9.71
N GLU A 180 -17.19 2.72 -8.94
CA GLU A 180 -18.04 3.21 -7.86
C GLU A 180 -19.44 3.59 -8.35
N SER A 181 -19.56 4.23 -9.53
CA SER A 181 -20.87 4.54 -10.14
C SER A 181 -21.68 3.28 -10.46
N VAL A 182 -21.03 2.19 -10.89
CA VAL A 182 -21.68 0.89 -11.12
C VAL A 182 -22.10 0.24 -9.81
N LEU A 183 -21.25 0.28 -8.78
CA LEU A 183 -21.59 -0.25 -7.45
C LEU A 183 -22.70 0.56 -6.76
N ALA A 184 -22.78 1.87 -7.02
CA ALA A 184 -23.84 2.74 -6.50
C ALA A 184 -25.24 2.33 -7.00
N CYS A 185 -25.36 1.72 -8.19
CA CYS A 185 -26.64 1.15 -8.66
C CYS A 185 -27.19 0.06 -7.74
N ALA A 186 -26.35 -0.64 -6.96
CA ALA A 186 -26.81 -1.59 -5.94
C ALA A 186 -27.57 -0.90 -4.79
N MET A 187 -27.32 0.39 -4.56
CA MET A 187 -27.98 1.15 -3.47
C MET A 187 -29.45 1.42 -3.79
N GLU A 188 -29.83 1.64 -5.05
CA GLU A 188 -31.25 1.77 -5.43
C GLU A 188 -32.05 0.52 -5.04
N GLY A 189 -31.50 -0.67 -5.32
CA GLY A 189 -32.10 -1.94 -4.90
C GLY A 189 -32.11 -2.15 -3.38
N ALA A 190 -31.03 -1.79 -2.70
CA ALA A 190 -30.94 -1.89 -1.24
C ALA A 190 -31.92 -0.94 -0.54
N GLU A 191 -32.03 0.30 -0.99
CA GLU A 191 -32.91 1.34 -0.45
C GLU A 191 -34.39 1.02 -0.68
N PHE A 192 -34.73 0.38 -1.81
CA PHE A 192 -36.07 -0.13 -2.06
C PHE A 192 -36.45 -1.28 -1.10
N VAL A 193 -35.54 -2.23 -0.87
CA VAL A 193 -35.82 -3.44 -0.05
C VAL A 193 -35.76 -3.16 1.45
N PHE A 194 -34.80 -2.36 1.91
CA PHE A 194 -34.54 -2.14 3.35
C PHE A 194 -34.91 -0.72 3.84
N GLY A 195 -35.22 0.20 2.94
CA GLY A 195 -35.50 1.60 3.26
C GLY A 195 -34.25 2.45 3.46
N LYS A 196 -34.28 3.70 2.98
CA LYS A 196 -33.13 4.63 3.02
C LYS A 196 -32.52 4.80 4.41
N ALA A 197 -33.33 4.80 5.47
CA ALA A 197 -32.88 5.02 6.85
C ALA A 197 -31.94 3.94 7.41
N LEU A 198 -31.91 2.74 6.82
CA LEU A 198 -31.01 1.63 7.20
C LEU A 198 -29.79 1.49 6.27
N VAL A 199 -29.86 2.04 5.05
CA VAL A 199 -28.83 1.91 4.00
C VAL A 199 -27.91 3.14 3.94
N ALA A 200 -28.42 4.32 4.29
CA ALA A 200 -27.68 5.56 4.35
C ALA A 200 -26.62 5.52 5.49
N PRO A 201 -25.33 5.78 5.21
CA PRO A 201 -24.27 5.69 6.20
C PRO A 201 -24.34 6.79 7.28
N ASP A 202 -25.01 7.89 6.95
CA ASP A 202 -25.36 9.06 7.75
C ASP A 202 -26.81 9.00 8.28
N GLY A 203 -27.53 7.90 8.04
CA GLY A 203 -28.85 7.66 8.58
C GLY A 203 -28.86 7.47 10.11
N PRO A 204 -30.04 7.41 10.75
CA PRO A 204 -30.15 7.29 12.21
C PRO A 204 -29.56 5.98 12.77
N ALA A 205 -29.40 4.94 11.94
CA ALA A 205 -28.72 3.70 12.30
C ALA A 205 -27.19 3.74 12.08
N GLY A 206 -26.66 4.80 11.46
CA GLY A 206 -25.28 4.91 11.00
C GLY A 206 -24.93 3.90 9.92
N PHE A 207 -23.63 3.64 9.74
CA PHE A 207 -23.14 2.63 8.79
C PHE A 207 -23.50 1.21 9.25
N VAL A 208 -24.56 0.63 8.67
CA VAL A 208 -24.93 -0.78 8.90
C VAL A 208 -24.39 -1.67 7.77
N PHE A 209 -23.33 -2.44 8.08
CA PHE A 209 -22.66 -3.34 7.13
C PHE A 209 -23.65 -4.25 6.37
N ALA A 210 -24.62 -4.83 7.08
CA ALA A 210 -25.58 -5.78 6.53
C ALA A 210 -26.49 -5.21 5.42
N PHE A 211 -26.87 -3.92 5.51
CA PHE A 211 -27.79 -3.30 4.56
C PHE A 211 -27.10 -2.49 3.46
N ARG A 212 -25.77 -2.26 3.57
CA ARG A 212 -24.99 -1.52 2.59
C ARG A 212 -23.96 -2.37 1.83
N VAL A 213 -23.22 -3.24 2.52
CA VAL A 213 -22.17 -4.05 1.89
C VAL A 213 -22.74 -5.30 1.25
N LEU A 214 -23.62 -6.04 1.95
CA LEU A 214 -24.15 -7.30 1.46
C LEU A 214 -25.00 -7.19 0.18
N PRO A 215 -25.86 -6.17 -0.02
CA PRO A 215 -26.60 -6.02 -1.28
C PRO A 215 -25.68 -5.77 -2.48
N THR A 216 -24.55 -5.09 -2.28
CA THR A 216 -23.53 -4.88 -3.31
C THR A 216 -22.96 -6.21 -3.79
N VAL A 217 -22.70 -7.15 -2.87
CA VAL A 217 -22.24 -8.52 -3.20
C VAL A 217 -23.27 -9.27 -4.08
N ILE A 218 -24.56 -9.13 -3.77
CA ILE A 218 -25.64 -9.75 -4.56
C ILE A 218 -25.70 -9.15 -5.98
N PHE A 219 -25.69 -7.82 -6.08
CA PHE A 219 -25.72 -7.09 -7.35
C PHE A 219 -24.50 -7.42 -8.23
N VAL A 220 -23.30 -7.44 -7.65
CA VAL A 220 -22.06 -7.73 -8.39
C VAL A 220 -22.05 -9.16 -8.93
N ALA A 221 -22.56 -10.14 -8.17
CA ALA A 221 -22.70 -11.53 -8.65
C ALA A 221 -23.69 -11.66 -9.82
N ALA A 222 -24.83 -10.96 -9.75
CA ALA A 222 -25.80 -10.87 -10.84
C ALA A 222 -25.21 -10.20 -12.09
N LEU A 223 -24.49 -9.08 -11.91
CA LEU A 223 -23.84 -8.33 -12.99
C LEU A 223 -22.77 -9.18 -13.71
N PHE A 224 -21.86 -9.83 -12.97
CA PHE A 224 -20.82 -10.65 -13.61
C PHE A 224 -21.40 -11.90 -14.29
N ALA A 225 -22.47 -12.50 -13.76
CA ALA A 225 -23.16 -13.57 -14.46
C ALA A 225 -23.74 -13.10 -15.81
N ALA A 226 -24.35 -11.92 -15.88
CA ALA A 226 -24.81 -11.32 -17.12
C ALA A 226 -23.65 -11.01 -18.10
N LEU A 227 -22.53 -10.44 -17.61
CA LEU A 227 -21.37 -10.13 -18.45
C LEU A 227 -20.66 -11.37 -19.00
N TYR A 228 -20.71 -12.50 -18.29
CA TYR A 228 -20.25 -13.80 -18.80
C TYR A 228 -21.19 -14.36 -19.87
N TYR A 229 -22.51 -14.27 -19.67
CA TYR A 229 -23.51 -14.65 -20.67
C TYR A 229 -23.37 -13.83 -21.97
N LEU A 230 -23.13 -12.52 -21.82
CA LEU A 230 -22.86 -11.59 -22.94
C LEU A 230 -21.45 -11.71 -23.53
N HIS A 231 -20.65 -12.69 -23.12
CA HIS A 231 -19.29 -12.97 -23.62
C HIS A 231 -18.24 -11.85 -23.41
N VAL A 232 -18.57 -10.79 -22.66
CA VAL A 232 -17.68 -9.66 -22.38
C VAL A 232 -16.50 -10.09 -21.50
N MET A 233 -16.77 -10.90 -20.48
CA MET A 233 -15.74 -11.32 -19.52
C MET A 233 -14.65 -12.18 -20.17
N GLN A 234 -15.01 -13.03 -21.14
CA GLN A 234 -14.10 -13.90 -21.87
C GLN A 234 -13.04 -13.10 -22.63
N TRP A 235 -13.44 -11.97 -23.24
CA TRP A 235 -12.52 -11.03 -23.89
C TRP A 235 -11.59 -10.34 -22.87
N ILE A 236 -12.14 -9.89 -21.74
CA ILE A 236 -11.36 -9.25 -20.66
C ILE A 236 -10.33 -10.24 -20.07
N VAL A 237 -10.72 -11.47 -19.73
CA VAL A 237 -9.81 -12.51 -19.22
C VAL A 237 -8.67 -12.77 -20.22
N ARG A 238 -8.98 -12.83 -21.53
CA ARG A 238 -7.98 -13.01 -22.58
C ARG A 238 -7.00 -11.85 -22.69
N LEU A 239 -7.47 -10.60 -22.56
CA LEU A 239 -6.61 -9.42 -22.53
C LEU A 239 -5.59 -9.50 -21.38
N PHE A 240 -6.06 -9.78 -20.15
CA PHE A 240 -5.19 -9.94 -18.99
C PHE A 240 -4.26 -11.15 -19.11
N ALA A 241 -4.72 -12.27 -19.68
CA ALA A 241 -3.89 -13.44 -19.95
C ALA A 241 -2.68 -13.12 -20.83
N VAL A 242 -2.88 -12.38 -21.92
CA VAL A 242 -1.80 -12.02 -22.85
C VAL A 242 -0.84 -11.02 -22.21
N VAL A 243 -1.36 -9.93 -21.64
CA VAL A 243 -0.53 -8.86 -21.05
C VAL A 243 0.30 -9.40 -19.89
N MET A 244 -0.31 -10.12 -18.95
CA MET A 244 0.38 -10.52 -17.72
C MET A 244 1.23 -11.79 -17.88
N ALA A 245 0.93 -12.66 -18.85
CA ALA A 245 1.87 -13.69 -19.28
C ALA A 245 3.12 -13.09 -19.96
N TRP A 246 3.01 -11.92 -20.61
CA TRP A 246 4.16 -11.21 -21.19
C TRP A 246 4.99 -10.42 -20.18
N PHE A 247 4.38 -9.82 -19.16
CA PHE A 247 5.13 -9.20 -18.06
C PHE A 247 5.61 -10.26 -17.05
N MET A 248 4.74 -10.68 -16.14
CA MET A 248 5.10 -11.47 -14.96
C MET A 248 5.15 -12.97 -15.21
N GLY A 249 4.45 -13.48 -16.23
CA GLY A 249 4.29 -14.91 -16.48
C GLY A 249 3.18 -15.57 -15.66
N THR A 250 2.20 -14.78 -15.20
CA THR A 250 1.02 -15.22 -14.46
C THR A 250 -0.14 -15.61 -15.37
N SER A 251 -1.12 -16.34 -14.83
CA SER A 251 -2.32 -16.73 -15.57
C SER A 251 -3.30 -15.57 -15.77
N GLY A 252 -4.18 -15.66 -16.76
CA GLY A 252 -5.21 -14.65 -17.00
C GLY A 252 -6.20 -14.50 -15.84
N ALA A 253 -6.57 -15.61 -15.20
CA ALA A 253 -7.54 -15.60 -14.10
C ALA A 253 -6.97 -14.90 -12.86
N GLU A 254 -5.81 -15.32 -12.36
CA GLU A 254 -5.23 -14.68 -11.17
C GLU A 254 -4.91 -13.20 -11.42
N SER A 255 -4.47 -12.87 -12.65
CA SER A 255 -4.13 -11.50 -13.04
C SER A 255 -5.35 -10.59 -13.16
N LEU A 256 -6.46 -11.08 -13.74
CA LEU A 256 -7.72 -10.34 -13.77
C LEU A 256 -8.25 -10.12 -12.35
N ASN A 257 -8.18 -11.11 -11.47
CA ASN A 257 -8.63 -10.96 -10.09
C ASN A 257 -7.78 -9.93 -9.32
N VAL A 258 -6.45 -9.92 -9.51
CA VAL A 258 -5.56 -8.88 -8.96
C VAL A 258 -5.94 -7.49 -9.47
N ALA A 259 -6.24 -7.34 -10.77
CA ALA A 259 -6.67 -6.06 -11.34
C ALA A 259 -8.06 -5.62 -10.87
N ALA A 260 -9.02 -6.55 -10.77
CA ALA A 260 -10.38 -6.30 -10.32
C ALA A 260 -10.43 -5.87 -8.85
N SER A 261 -9.62 -6.52 -8.00
CA SER A 261 -9.52 -6.18 -6.56
C SER A 261 -8.89 -4.82 -6.27
N LEU A 262 -8.36 -4.10 -7.27
CA LEU A 262 -7.97 -2.68 -7.10
C LEU A 262 -9.16 -1.74 -6.87
N PHE A 263 -10.37 -2.18 -7.25
CA PHE A 263 -11.59 -1.39 -7.16
C PHE A 263 -12.71 -2.15 -6.42
N LEU A 264 -12.80 -3.47 -6.62
CA LEU A 264 -13.77 -4.36 -6.02
C LEU A 264 -13.30 -4.95 -4.68
N GLY A 265 -14.25 -5.31 -3.83
CA GLY A 265 -14.00 -5.99 -2.55
C GLY A 265 -13.45 -7.41 -2.70
N GLN A 266 -12.93 -7.95 -1.59
CA GLN A 266 -12.28 -9.26 -1.54
C GLN A 266 -13.16 -10.47 -1.91
N THR A 267 -14.48 -10.31 -1.87
CA THR A 267 -15.49 -11.31 -2.29
C THR A 267 -16.09 -11.01 -3.66
N GLU A 268 -15.90 -9.79 -4.16
CA GLU A 268 -16.41 -9.31 -5.44
C GLU A 268 -15.42 -9.61 -6.56
N ALA A 269 -14.12 -9.37 -6.34
CA ALA A 269 -13.09 -9.66 -7.33
C ALA A 269 -13.06 -11.15 -7.79
N PRO A 270 -13.23 -12.17 -6.92
CA PRO A 270 -13.31 -13.57 -7.34
C PRO A 270 -14.48 -13.88 -8.29
N LEU A 271 -15.56 -13.09 -8.27
CA LEU A 271 -16.69 -13.28 -9.18
C LEU A 271 -16.30 -12.97 -10.64
N THR A 272 -15.30 -12.10 -10.85
CA THR A 272 -14.75 -11.80 -12.19
C THR A 272 -14.08 -12.98 -12.87
N ILE A 273 -13.79 -14.06 -12.12
CA ILE A 273 -13.17 -15.30 -12.58
C ILE A 273 -13.95 -16.55 -12.12
N ARG A 274 -15.22 -16.38 -11.76
CA ARG A 274 -16.11 -17.42 -11.20
C ARG A 274 -16.03 -18.80 -11.88
N PRO A 275 -15.99 -18.92 -13.23
CA PRO A 275 -15.91 -20.21 -13.92
C PRO A 275 -14.56 -20.92 -13.80
N TYR A 276 -13.49 -20.18 -13.48
CA TYR A 276 -12.13 -20.71 -13.37
C TYR A 276 -11.74 -21.05 -11.92
N LEU A 277 -12.38 -20.44 -10.90
CA LEU A 277 -12.04 -20.59 -9.47
C LEU A 277 -11.86 -22.06 -9.03
N ALA A 278 -12.72 -22.97 -9.50
CA ALA A 278 -12.66 -24.38 -9.10
C ALA A 278 -11.39 -25.10 -9.59
N ARG A 279 -10.83 -24.64 -10.72
CA ARG A 279 -9.74 -25.29 -11.47
C ARG A 279 -8.38 -24.59 -11.30
N LEU A 280 -8.32 -23.48 -10.56
CA LEU A 280 -7.08 -22.79 -10.22
C LEU A 280 -6.10 -23.69 -9.46
N THR A 281 -4.81 -23.57 -9.75
CA THR A 281 -3.76 -24.21 -8.93
C THR A 281 -3.76 -23.64 -7.50
N ARG A 282 -3.04 -24.29 -6.56
CA ARG A 282 -2.91 -23.74 -5.19
C ARG A 282 -2.20 -22.38 -5.17
N SER A 283 -1.29 -22.13 -6.11
CA SER A 283 -0.54 -20.88 -6.22
C SER A 283 -1.37 -19.75 -6.86
N GLU A 284 -2.18 -20.06 -7.87
CA GLU A 284 -3.22 -19.15 -8.37
C GLU A 284 -4.23 -18.80 -7.27
N LEU A 285 -4.73 -19.81 -6.53
CA LEU A 285 -5.70 -19.62 -5.45
C LEU A 285 -5.12 -18.77 -4.32
N LEU A 286 -3.86 -18.98 -3.92
CA LEU A 286 -3.19 -18.10 -2.95
C LEU A 286 -3.10 -16.67 -3.48
N THR A 287 -2.84 -16.46 -4.77
CA THR A 287 -2.76 -15.12 -5.38
C THR A 287 -4.12 -14.41 -5.37
N VAL A 288 -5.20 -15.14 -5.68
CA VAL A 288 -6.58 -14.64 -5.58
C VAL A 288 -6.93 -14.23 -4.15
N MET A 289 -6.65 -15.10 -3.16
CA MET A 289 -6.88 -14.79 -1.75
C MET A 289 -6.04 -13.61 -1.24
N THR A 290 -4.75 -13.59 -1.62
CA THR A 290 -3.81 -12.52 -1.25
C THR A 290 -4.29 -11.18 -1.79
N SER A 291 -4.73 -11.10 -3.05
CA SER A 291 -5.14 -9.82 -3.64
C SER A 291 -6.37 -9.24 -2.95
N GLY A 292 -7.33 -10.09 -2.55
CA GLY A 292 -8.47 -9.69 -1.74
C GLY A 292 -8.06 -9.09 -0.38
N MET A 293 -6.98 -9.57 0.25
CA MET A 293 -6.49 -9.03 1.53
C MET A 293 -5.52 -7.85 1.35
N ALA A 294 -4.79 -7.79 0.25
CA ALA A 294 -3.78 -6.74 0.00
C ALA A 294 -4.41 -5.41 -0.45
N HIS A 295 -5.59 -5.44 -1.05
CA HIS A 295 -6.25 -4.26 -1.60
C HIS A 295 -7.39 -3.76 -0.69
N VAL A 296 -7.99 -2.63 -1.06
CA VAL A 296 -9.22 -2.09 -0.47
C VAL A 296 -10.18 -1.70 -1.61
N SER A 297 -11.49 -1.82 -1.39
CA SER A 297 -12.48 -1.43 -2.40
C SER A 297 -12.63 0.09 -2.50
N GLY A 298 -12.99 0.59 -3.68
CA GLY A 298 -13.15 2.02 -3.97
C GLY A 298 -14.09 2.72 -2.99
N GLY A 299 -15.24 2.10 -2.71
CA GLY A 299 -16.27 2.67 -1.82
C GLY A 299 -15.85 2.82 -0.35
N ILE A 300 -14.80 2.14 0.13
CA ILE A 300 -14.27 2.34 1.50
C ILE A 300 -13.12 3.37 1.50
N MET A 301 -12.44 3.61 0.37
CA MET A 301 -11.39 4.64 0.28
C MET A 301 -11.89 6.04 0.71
N ALA A 302 -13.12 6.39 0.35
CA ALA A 302 -13.77 7.64 0.75
C ALA A 302 -13.83 7.84 2.28
N VAL A 303 -14.01 6.75 3.04
CA VAL A 303 -14.03 6.78 4.51
C VAL A 303 -12.66 7.16 5.06
N TYR A 304 -11.57 6.64 4.48
CA TYR A 304 -10.20 6.98 4.90
C TYR A 304 -9.85 8.44 4.63
N PHE A 305 -10.38 9.03 3.54
CA PHE A 305 -10.19 10.46 3.24
C PHE A 305 -10.86 11.33 4.32
N GLY A 306 -12.01 10.89 4.84
CA GLY A 306 -12.70 11.53 5.98
C GLY A 306 -11.86 11.55 7.27
N TYR A 307 -10.91 10.62 7.43
CA TYR A 307 -9.95 10.60 8.53
C TYR A 307 -8.66 11.41 8.25
N GLY A 308 -8.67 12.22 7.19
CA GLY A 308 -7.58 13.15 6.87
C GLY A 308 -6.38 12.53 6.16
N VAL A 309 -6.53 11.33 5.59
CA VAL A 309 -5.51 10.70 4.73
C VAL A 309 -5.55 11.31 3.33
N GLU A 310 -4.40 11.62 2.74
CA GLU A 310 -4.37 12.17 1.38
C GLU A 310 -4.87 11.12 0.36
N PRO A 311 -5.87 11.44 -0.49
CA PRO A 311 -6.39 10.50 -1.48
C PRO A 311 -5.33 10.00 -2.46
N ARG A 312 -4.27 10.79 -2.70
CA ARG A 312 -3.12 10.39 -3.49
C ARG A 312 -2.40 9.19 -2.89
N HIS A 313 -2.18 9.18 -1.58
CA HIS A 313 -1.44 8.12 -0.89
C HIS A 313 -2.19 6.79 -0.94
N ILE A 314 -3.50 6.79 -0.65
CA ILE A 314 -4.36 5.59 -0.78
C ILE A 314 -4.40 5.06 -2.22
N ILE A 315 -4.69 5.92 -3.21
CA ILE A 315 -4.77 5.49 -4.62
C ILE A 315 -3.43 4.92 -5.09
N THR A 316 -2.31 5.56 -4.72
CA THR A 316 -0.97 5.05 -5.04
C THR A 316 -0.71 3.71 -4.36
N ALA A 317 -1.04 3.57 -3.08
CA ALA A 317 -0.83 2.36 -2.30
C ALA A 317 -1.49 1.14 -2.96
N VAL A 318 -2.76 1.28 -3.36
CA VAL A 318 -3.56 0.21 -3.97
C VAL A 318 -3.00 -0.22 -5.33
N ILE A 319 -2.60 0.72 -6.19
CA ILE A 319 -2.02 0.39 -7.50
C ILE A 319 -0.67 -0.31 -7.34
N MET A 320 0.16 0.17 -6.39
CA MET A 320 1.44 -0.46 -6.08
C MET A 320 1.26 -1.87 -5.51
N THR A 321 0.21 -2.12 -4.72
CA THR A 321 -0.03 -3.46 -4.16
C THR A 321 -0.48 -4.49 -5.19
N ALA A 322 -0.90 -4.16 -6.42
CA ALA A 322 -1.17 -5.18 -7.45
C ALA A 322 0.06 -6.05 -7.82
N PRO A 323 1.17 -5.47 -8.35
CA PRO A 323 2.38 -6.26 -8.61
C PRO A 323 3.03 -6.78 -7.32
N GLY A 324 2.91 -6.06 -6.20
CA GLY A 324 3.36 -6.51 -4.89
C GLY A 324 2.63 -7.79 -4.41
N THR A 325 1.31 -7.85 -4.59
CA THR A 325 0.48 -9.02 -4.28
C THR A 325 0.97 -10.26 -5.02
N ILE A 326 1.13 -10.15 -6.35
CA ILE A 326 1.61 -11.25 -7.19
C ILE A 326 3.03 -11.66 -6.76
N LEU A 327 3.89 -10.69 -6.48
CA LEU A 327 5.24 -10.95 -5.98
C LEU A 327 5.23 -11.75 -4.67
N LEU A 328 4.48 -11.30 -3.66
CA LEU A 328 4.49 -11.94 -2.34
C LEU A 328 3.75 -13.28 -2.33
N SER A 329 2.63 -13.44 -3.05
CA SER A 329 1.93 -14.72 -3.15
C SER A 329 2.79 -15.78 -3.85
N LYS A 330 3.41 -15.44 -4.98
CA LYS A 330 4.27 -16.33 -5.76
C LYS A 330 5.66 -16.53 -5.15
N LEU A 331 6.07 -15.71 -4.17
CA LEU A 331 7.22 -16.01 -3.29
C LEU A 331 6.85 -17.04 -2.22
N LEU A 332 5.72 -16.88 -1.51
CA LEU A 332 5.30 -17.84 -0.47
C LEU A 332 4.91 -19.21 -1.04
N LEU A 333 4.22 -19.24 -2.18
CA LEU A 333 3.82 -20.46 -2.88
C LEU A 333 4.04 -20.28 -4.39
N PRO A 334 5.24 -20.59 -4.90
CA PRO A 334 5.54 -20.50 -6.33
C PRO A 334 4.66 -21.43 -7.17
N GLU A 335 4.54 -21.12 -8.47
CA GLU A 335 3.73 -21.90 -9.39
C GLU A 335 4.46 -23.18 -9.79
N THR A 336 3.94 -24.33 -9.34
CA THR A 336 4.42 -25.67 -9.70
C THR A 336 3.43 -26.45 -10.57
N GLY A 337 2.19 -25.93 -10.72
CA GLY A 337 1.15 -26.52 -11.56
C GLY A 337 1.18 -26.02 -13.01
N LYS A 338 0.11 -26.31 -13.75
CA LYS A 338 -0.14 -25.77 -15.09
C LYS A 338 -1.45 -24.98 -15.08
N PRO A 339 -1.40 -23.64 -14.99
CA PRO A 339 -2.60 -22.81 -15.00
C PRO A 339 -3.39 -22.92 -16.30
N GLU A 340 -4.73 -23.00 -16.19
CA GLU A 340 -5.63 -23.17 -17.36
C GLU A 340 -5.64 -21.96 -18.30
N THR A 341 -5.39 -20.76 -17.77
CA THR A 341 -5.49 -19.47 -18.47
C THR A 341 -4.13 -18.82 -18.77
N LEU A 342 -3.03 -19.57 -18.73
CA LEU A 342 -1.69 -19.05 -19.02
C LEU A 342 -1.48 -18.89 -20.53
N GLY A 343 -1.29 -17.64 -20.99
CA GLY A 343 -0.99 -17.30 -22.39
C GLY A 343 -2.16 -17.45 -23.38
N HIS A 344 -3.11 -18.34 -23.09
CA HIS A 344 -4.33 -18.56 -23.87
C HIS A 344 -5.53 -18.79 -22.93
N THR A 345 -6.72 -18.49 -23.42
CA THR A 345 -7.99 -18.83 -22.76
C THR A 345 -8.64 -19.98 -23.50
N ARG A 346 -8.76 -21.15 -22.86
CA ARG A 346 -9.84 -22.08 -23.25
C ARG A 346 -11.18 -21.41 -22.91
N PRO A 347 -12.24 -21.60 -23.72
CA PRO A 347 -13.58 -21.19 -23.31
C PRO A 347 -13.89 -21.81 -21.96
N SER A 348 -14.33 -21.02 -20.99
CA SER A 348 -14.96 -21.57 -19.80
C SER A 348 -16.15 -22.39 -20.28
N SER A 349 -16.17 -23.70 -19.97
CA SER A 349 -17.29 -24.61 -20.22
C SER A 349 -18.61 -23.88 -20.08
N GLU A 350 -19.34 -23.77 -21.18
CA GLU A 350 -20.49 -22.86 -21.32
C GLU A 350 -21.51 -23.16 -20.24
N VAL A 351 -21.90 -22.12 -19.49
CA VAL A 351 -23.04 -22.22 -18.59
C VAL A 351 -24.26 -22.01 -19.46
N GLU A 352 -25.04 -23.07 -19.66
CA GLU A 352 -26.29 -23.06 -20.43
C GLU A 352 -27.41 -22.33 -19.67
N ASP A 353 -27.19 -21.03 -19.38
CA ASP A 353 -28.28 -20.14 -18.96
C ASP A 353 -29.23 -19.96 -20.16
N ALA A 354 -30.53 -20.12 -19.95
CA ALA A 354 -31.49 -20.09 -21.07
C ALA A 354 -31.58 -18.70 -21.74
N ASN A 355 -31.29 -17.63 -20.98
CA ASN A 355 -31.24 -16.25 -21.44
C ASN A 355 -30.54 -15.36 -20.38
N ILE A 356 -30.35 -14.07 -20.68
CA ILE A 356 -29.72 -13.12 -19.75
C ILE A 356 -30.44 -12.98 -18.41
N LEU A 357 -31.77 -13.11 -18.35
CA LEU A 357 -32.51 -13.04 -17.08
C LEU A 357 -32.25 -14.27 -16.21
N ASP A 358 -32.10 -15.44 -16.83
CA ASP A 358 -31.72 -16.68 -16.14
C ASP A 358 -30.29 -16.57 -15.57
N ALA A 359 -29.34 -16.06 -16.37
CA ALA A 359 -27.98 -15.75 -15.92
C ALA A 359 -27.96 -14.78 -14.73
N VAL A 360 -28.75 -13.70 -14.80
CA VAL A 360 -28.92 -12.73 -13.70
C VAL A 360 -29.53 -13.40 -12.46
N ALA A 361 -30.57 -14.22 -12.62
CA ALA A 361 -31.24 -14.91 -11.52
C ALA A 361 -30.30 -15.93 -10.83
N ARG A 362 -29.53 -16.69 -11.60
CA ARG A 362 -28.47 -17.57 -11.09
C ARG A 362 -27.39 -16.78 -10.35
N GLY A 363 -26.86 -15.70 -10.96
CA GLY A 363 -25.88 -14.83 -10.31
C GLY A 363 -26.37 -14.21 -9.00
N THR A 364 -27.66 -13.85 -8.96
CA THR A 364 -28.34 -13.33 -7.75
C THR A 364 -28.38 -14.37 -6.64
N ARG A 365 -28.67 -15.64 -6.96
CA ARG A 365 -28.67 -16.76 -5.99
C ARG A 365 -27.27 -17.04 -5.46
N ASP A 366 -26.25 -17.13 -6.34
CA ASP A 366 -24.84 -17.24 -5.94
C ASP A 366 -24.46 -16.10 -4.99
N GLY A 367 -24.81 -14.85 -5.35
CA GLY A 367 -24.56 -13.65 -4.55
C GLY A 367 -25.28 -13.61 -3.20
N LEU A 368 -26.51 -14.13 -3.11
CA LEU A 368 -27.26 -14.21 -1.85
C LEU A 368 -26.64 -15.23 -0.89
N THR A 369 -26.32 -16.44 -1.37
CA THR A 369 -25.62 -17.45 -0.57
C THR A 369 -24.25 -16.92 -0.13
N LEU A 370 -23.54 -16.22 -1.02
CA LEU A 370 -22.26 -15.55 -0.72
C LEU A 370 -22.42 -14.53 0.41
N ALA A 371 -23.38 -13.61 0.30
CA ALA A 371 -23.67 -12.57 1.28
C ALA A 371 -24.03 -13.12 2.67
N LEU A 372 -24.89 -14.14 2.75
CA LEU A 372 -25.28 -14.78 4.01
C LEU A 372 -24.09 -15.47 4.70
N ASN A 373 -23.25 -16.17 3.95
CA ASN A 373 -22.05 -16.81 4.49
C ASN A 373 -21.02 -15.78 5.00
N ILE A 374 -20.84 -14.65 4.31
CA ILE A 374 -19.99 -13.54 4.77
C ILE A 374 -20.50 -13.00 6.12
N ALA A 375 -21.81 -12.74 6.23
CA ALA A 375 -22.42 -12.24 7.45
C ALA A 375 -22.23 -13.20 8.63
N ALA A 376 -22.52 -14.49 8.43
CA ALA A 376 -22.36 -15.52 9.46
C ALA A 376 -20.89 -15.68 9.91
N MET A 377 -19.93 -15.70 8.96
CA MET A 377 -18.51 -15.81 9.27
C MET A 377 -17.97 -14.58 10.01
N LEU A 378 -18.45 -13.38 9.69
CA LEU A 378 -18.10 -12.15 10.41
C LEU A 378 -18.58 -12.16 11.85
N ILE A 379 -19.84 -12.52 12.10
CA ILE A 379 -20.40 -12.64 13.45
C ILE A 379 -19.57 -13.62 14.29
N ALA A 380 -19.25 -14.79 13.72
CA ALA A 380 -18.46 -15.82 14.39
C ALA A 380 -17.03 -15.35 14.73
N ILE A 381 -16.27 -14.83 13.75
CA ILE A 381 -14.86 -14.46 14.00
C ILE A 381 -14.75 -13.25 14.91
N LEU A 382 -15.57 -12.21 14.74
CA LEU A 382 -15.53 -11.04 15.61
C LEU A 382 -15.96 -11.40 17.05
N GLY A 383 -16.92 -12.30 17.23
CA GLY A 383 -17.30 -12.85 18.52
C GLY A 383 -16.15 -13.62 19.20
N LEU A 384 -15.42 -14.46 18.45
CA LEU A 384 -14.24 -15.18 18.96
C LEU A 384 -13.10 -14.22 19.36
N ILE A 385 -12.85 -13.16 18.58
CA ILE A 385 -11.85 -12.14 18.91
C ILE A 385 -12.26 -11.37 20.18
N ALA A 386 -13.55 -11.05 20.33
CA ALA A 386 -14.07 -10.43 21.55
C ALA A 386 -13.89 -11.34 22.78
N LEU A 387 -14.15 -12.65 22.65
CA LEU A 387 -13.93 -13.63 23.71
C LEU A 387 -12.45 -13.76 24.12
N ILE A 388 -11.53 -13.76 23.15
CA ILE A 388 -10.08 -13.75 23.43
C ILE A 388 -9.68 -12.46 24.17
N ASN A 389 -10.19 -11.31 23.74
CA ASN A 389 -9.92 -10.03 24.39
C ASN A 389 -10.53 -9.94 25.80
N LEU A 390 -11.67 -10.59 26.06
CA LEU A 390 -12.26 -10.68 27.40
C LEU A 390 -11.33 -11.42 28.37
N GLY A 391 -10.71 -12.52 27.93
CA GLY A 391 -9.71 -13.25 28.71
C GLY A 391 -8.43 -12.44 28.93
N LEU A 392 -7.85 -11.88 27.87
CA LEU A 392 -6.64 -11.04 27.95
C LEU A 392 -6.84 -9.77 28.79
N GLY A 393 -8.06 -9.24 28.83
CA GLY A 393 -8.43 -8.06 29.62
C GLY A 393 -8.20 -8.22 31.12
N GLN A 394 -8.25 -9.46 31.64
CA GLN A 394 -7.97 -9.75 33.06
C GLN A 394 -6.54 -9.40 33.48
N VAL A 395 -5.60 -9.34 32.53
CA VAL A 395 -4.20 -8.92 32.76
C VAL A 395 -3.88 -7.57 32.09
N GLY A 396 -4.91 -6.78 31.77
CA GLY A 396 -4.77 -5.46 31.13
C GLY A 396 -4.34 -5.48 29.65
N MET A 397 -4.29 -6.66 29.05
CA MET A 397 -3.84 -6.87 27.67
C MET A 397 -5.00 -7.02 26.69
N SER A 398 -4.70 -6.91 25.40
CA SER A 398 -5.61 -7.28 24.31
C SER A 398 -4.79 -7.77 23.12
N LEU A 399 -5.43 -8.46 22.18
CA LEU A 399 -4.75 -9.01 21.01
C LEU A 399 -4.15 -7.90 20.13
N GLN A 400 -4.80 -6.73 20.06
CA GLN A 400 -4.28 -5.52 19.40
C GLN A 400 -2.98 -5.04 20.07
N LYS A 401 -2.92 -4.99 21.41
CA LYS A 401 -1.70 -4.58 22.15
C LYS A 401 -0.54 -5.57 21.93
N ILE A 402 -0.83 -6.88 21.91
CA ILE A 402 0.17 -7.92 21.69
C ILE A 402 0.76 -7.80 20.28
N LEU A 403 -0.08 -7.78 19.25
CA LEU A 403 0.39 -7.62 17.88
C LEU A 403 1.01 -6.23 17.65
N GLY A 404 0.52 -5.19 18.30
CA GLY A 404 1.07 -3.85 18.17
C GLY A 404 2.50 -3.72 18.70
N TRP A 405 2.80 -4.37 19.81
CA TRP A 405 4.17 -4.48 20.31
C TRP A 405 5.07 -5.31 19.38
N LEU A 406 4.55 -6.40 18.82
CA LEU A 406 5.26 -7.26 17.85
C LEU A 406 5.53 -6.53 16.51
N LEU A 407 4.64 -5.64 16.09
CA LEU A 407 4.72 -4.90 14.83
C LEU A 407 5.42 -3.55 14.94
N ALA A 408 5.69 -3.03 16.14
CA ALA A 408 6.47 -1.80 16.32
C ALA A 408 7.90 -1.87 15.74
N PRO A 409 8.68 -2.98 15.88
CA PRO A 409 9.94 -3.15 15.16
C PRO A 409 9.77 -3.23 13.64
N VAL A 410 8.62 -3.73 13.16
CA VAL A 410 8.31 -3.77 11.73
C VAL A 410 8.05 -2.36 11.20
N ALA A 411 7.31 -1.52 11.93
CA ALA A 411 7.09 -0.11 11.58
C ALA A 411 8.41 0.65 11.36
N TYR A 412 9.43 0.40 12.19
CA TYR A 412 10.77 0.97 12.01
C TYR A 412 11.42 0.55 10.67
N LEU A 413 11.23 -0.72 10.26
CA LEU A 413 11.69 -1.22 8.96
C LEU A 413 10.90 -0.62 7.79
N LEU A 414 9.65 -0.21 7.98
CA LEU A 414 8.88 0.50 6.94
C LEU A 414 9.37 1.93 6.68
N GLY A 415 10.29 2.44 7.51
CA GLY A 415 10.83 3.80 7.42
C GLY A 415 10.30 4.78 8.47
N VAL A 416 9.50 4.30 9.44
CA VAL A 416 8.97 5.13 10.53
C VAL A 416 10.09 5.52 11.53
N PRO A 417 10.18 6.78 11.97
CA PRO A 417 11.03 7.21 13.10
C PRO A 417 10.75 6.42 14.38
N TRP A 418 11.78 6.15 15.17
CA TRP A 418 11.69 5.26 16.34
C TRP A 418 10.68 5.73 17.40
N GLU A 419 10.50 7.04 17.51
CA GLU A 419 9.55 7.73 18.38
C GLU A 419 8.10 7.31 18.10
N ASP A 420 7.74 7.20 16.82
CA ASP A 420 6.38 6.92 16.35
C ASP A 420 6.12 5.41 16.18
N CYS A 421 7.18 4.58 16.13
CA CYS A 421 7.09 3.14 15.91
C CYS A 421 6.14 2.40 16.87
N ARG A 422 6.02 2.87 18.12
CA ARG A 422 5.09 2.26 19.09
C ARG A 422 3.62 2.53 18.72
N GLU A 423 3.32 3.75 18.30
CA GLU A 423 1.96 4.17 17.94
C GLU A 423 1.56 3.51 16.61
N ILE A 424 2.42 3.60 15.59
CA ILE A 424 2.19 2.94 14.30
C ILE A 424 2.13 1.42 14.47
N GLY A 425 3.01 0.83 15.29
CA GLY A 425 2.92 -0.59 15.64
C GLY A 425 1.53 -0.95 16.20
N GLY A 426 1.03 -0.17 17.16
CA GLY A 426 -0.32 -0.26 17.69
C GLY A 426 -1.40 -0.30 16.59
N LEU A 427 -1.37 0.66 15.66
CA LEU A 427 -2.32 0.75 14.53
C LEU A 427 -2.23 -0.47 13.59
N LEU A 428 -1.02 -0.97 13.29
CA LEU A 428 -0.84 -2.22 12.52
C LEU A 428 -1.43 -3.43 13.26
N GLY A 429 -1.33 -3.45 14.59
CA GLY A 429 -1.98 -4.41 15.47
C GLY A 429 -3.51 -4.31 15.41
N THR A 430 -4.08 -3.12 15.58
CA THR A 430 -5.52 -2.84 15.41
C THR A 430 -6.02 -3.34 14.06
N ARG A 431 -5.32 -2.98 12.97
CA ARG A 431 -5.66 -3.39 11.60
C ARG A 431 -5.74 -4.90 11.46
N THR A 432 -4.71 -5.61 11.94
CA THR A 432 -4.58 -7.07 11.77
C THR A 432 -5.62 -7.85 12.57
N VAL A 433 -5.99 -7.36 13.77
CA VAL A 433 -6.99 -8.01 14.63
C VAL A 433 -8.41 -7.66 14.23
N LEU A 434 -8.72 -6.38 14.07
CA LEU A 434 -10.06 -5.87 13.83
C LEU A 434 -10.27 -5.64 12.33
N ASN A 435 -9.97 -4.44 11.85
CA ASN A 435 -9.97 -4.04 10.46
C ASN A 435 -9.24 -2.70 10.28
N GLU A 436 -8.98 -2.36 9.03
CA GLU A 436 -8.35 -1.13 8.59
C GLU A 436 -9.21 0.12 8.77
N VAL A 437 -10.55 0.06 8.67
CA VAL A 437 -11.42 1.24 8.93
C VAL A 437 -11.21 1.80 10.35
N ILE A 438 -11.14 0.93 11.35
CA ILE A 438 -10.87 1.31 12.74
C ILE A 438 -9.44 1.85 12.88
N ALA A 439 -8.46 1.18 12.28
CA ALA A 439 -7.06 1.64 12.33
C ALA A 439 -6.85 3.00 11.64
N PHE A 440 -7.55 3.29 10.54
CA PHE A 440 -7.52 4.60 9.88
C PHE A 440 -8.22 5.69 10.71
N LYS A 441 -9.32 5.36 11.41
CA LYS A 441 -9.96 6.27 12.36
C LYS A 441 -9.03 6.64 13.52
N GLU A 442 -8.33 5.64 14.08
CA GLU A 442 -7.32 5.85 15.13
C GLU A 442 -6.14 6.68 14.60
N LEU A 443 -5.60 6.36 13.40
CA LEU A 443 -4.54 7.13 12.74
C LEU A 443 -4.91 8.62 12.55
N GLY A 444 -6.15 8.89 12.10
CA GLY A 444 -6.65 10.25 11.94
C GLY A 444 -6.69 11.04 13.25
N ALA A 445 -7.04 10.38 14.36
CA ALA A 445 -7.07 11.00 15.69
C ALA A 445 -5.67 11.36 16.23
N VAL A 446 -4.64 10.57 15.91
CA VAL A 446 -3.24 10.82 16.35
C VAL A 446 -2.40 11.63 15.34
N LYS A 447 -3.01 12.12 14.25
CA LYS A 447 -2.30 12.88 13.19
C LYS A 447 -1.49 14.06 13.71
N GLY A 448 -1.99 14.76 14.73
CA GLY A 448 -1.31 15.91 15.34
C GLY A 448 -0.12 15.58 16.25
N SER A 449 0.08 14.31 16.61
CA SER A 449 1.15 13.83 17.49
C SER A 449 2.23 13.01 16.78
N LEU A 450 2.07 12.73 15.48
CA LEU A 450 3.01 11.98 14.65
C LEU A 450 3.83 12.90 13.75
N TYR A 451 5.01 12.47 13.31
CA TYR A 451 5.66 13.10 12.17
C TYR A 451 4.85 12.85 10.88
N ALA A 452 4.80 13.84 9.98
CA ALA A 452 4.06 13.72 8.71
C ALA A 452 4.49 12.48 7.90
N ARG A 453 5.81 12.20 7.84
CA ARG A 453 6.37 11.00 7.21
C ARG A 453 5.79 9.70 7.81
N SER A 454 5.63 9.63 9.13
CA SER A 454 5.06 8.48 9.82
C SER A 454 3.59 8.28 9.47
N PHE A 455 2.81 9.37 9.44
CA PHE A 455 1.40 9.34 9.06
C PHE A 455 1.21 8.84 7.62
N ASP A 456 2.07 9.29 6.69
CA ASP A 456 2.03 8.84 5.29
C ASP A 456 2.45 7.37 5.15
N ILE A 457 3.59 6.96 5.71
CA ILE A 457 4.04 5.56 5.69
C ILE A 457 3.00 4.63 6.32
N ALA A 458 2.40 5.04 7.44
CA ALA A 458 1.30 4.30 8.07
C ALA A 458 0.07 4.21 7.15
N SER A 459 -0.27 5.28 6.43
CA SER A 459 -1.38 5.27 5.46
C SER A 459 -1.18 4.23 4.35
N PHE A 460 0.04 4.07 3.83
CA PHE A 460 0.35 2.98 2.89
C PHE A 460 0.29 1.59 3.55
N ALA A 461 0.82 1.45 4.77
CA ALA A 461 0.88 0.17 5.49
C ALA A 461 -0.50 -0.34 5.97
N LEU A 462 -1.42 0.58 6.27
CA LEU A 462 -2.80 0.28 6.67
C LEU A 462 -3.74 -0.02 5.49
N CYS A 463 -3.37 0.37 4.26
CA CYS A 463 -4.23 0.32 3.08
C CYS A 463 -4.38 -1.11 2.49
N GLY A 464 -5.02 -2.02 3.23
CA GLY A 464 -5.39 -3.36 2.79
C GLY A 464 -6.31 -4.06 3.78
N PHE A 465 -7.24 -4.89 3.29
CA PHE A 465 -8.14 -5.73 4.09
C PHE A 465 -7.44 -6.88 4.87
N ALA A 466 -6.13 -6.83 5.07
CA ALA A 466 -5.33 -7.90 5.67
C ALA A 466 -5.52 -7.98 7.21
N ASN A 467 -6.60 -8.66 7.61
CA ASN A 467 -7.01 -8.90 9.00
C ASN A 467 -7.60 -10.30 9.21
N PHE A 468 -7.80 -10.74 10.46
CA PHE A 468 -8.34 -12.07 10.77
C PHE A 468 -9.77 -12.31 10.28
N SER A 469 -10.62 -11.27 10.29
CA SER A 469 -12.00 -11.38 9.81
C SER A 469 -12.07 -11.65 8.31
N SER A 470 -11.14 -11.10 7.52
CA SER A 470 -11.02 -11.29 6.07
C SER A 470 -10.78 -12.74 5.66
N ILE A 471 -10.11 -13.54 6.49
CA ILE A 471 -10.01 -14.99 6.23
C ILE A 471 -11.38 -15.67 6.35
N GLY A 472 -12.19 -15.27 7.34
CA GLY A 472 -13.58 -15.73 7.43
C GLY A 472 -14.44 -15.26 6.26
N ILE A 473 -14.28 -13.99 5.86
CA ILE A 473 -14.95 -13.42 4.68
C ILE A 473 -14.59 -14.24 3.43
N GLN A 474 -13.33 -14.63 3.22
CA GLN A 474 -12.94 -15.44 2.05
C GLN A 474 -13.35 -16.91 2.15
N LEU A 475 -13.37 -17.48 3.36
CA LEU A 475 -13.83 -18.85 3.60
C LEU A 475 -15.33 -19.02 3.41
N GLY A 476 -16.14 -18.10 3.95
CA GLY A 476 -17.58 -18.02 3.65
C GLY A 476 -17.84 -17.52 2.23
N GLY A 477 -16.93 -16.70 1.71
CA GLY A 477 -17.01 -16.07 0.40
C GLY A 477 -16.69 -17.04 -0.74
N ILE A 478 -15.39 -17.13 -1.07
CA ILE A 478 -14.87 -17.99 -2.14
C ILE A 478 -15.26 -19.46 -1.88
N GLY A 479 -15.29 -19.90 -0.62
CA GLY A 479 -15.70 -21.25 -0.27
C GLY A 479 -17.17 -21.59 -0.52
N ALA A 480 -18.07 -20.59 -0.62
CA ALA A 480 -19.45 -20.81 -1.08
C ALA A 480 -19.53 -20.97 -2.60
N LEU A 481 -18.64 -20.30 -3.36
CA LEU A 481 -18.54 -20.42 -4.81
C LEU A 481 -17.91 -21.76 -5.22
N VAL A 482 -16.93 -22.24 -4.47
CA VAL A 482 -16.19 -23.50 -4.73
C VAL A 482 -16.09 -24.38 -3.47
N PRO A 483 -17.18 -25.06 -3.06
CA PRO A 483 -17.22 -25.86 -1.84
C PRO A 483 -16.11 -26.91 -1.73
N ASP A 484 -15.78 -27.58 -2.83
CA ASP A 484 -14.71 -28.60 -2.89
C ASP A 484 -13.32 -28.04 -2.58
N ARG A 485 -13.11 -26.73 -2.79
CA ARG A 485 -11.85 -26.02 -2.52
C ARG A 485 -11.81 -25.39 -1.12
N ARG A 486 -12.87 -25.54 -0.30
CA ARG A 486 -12.93 -24.98 1.07
C ARG A 486 -11.75 -25.40 1.95
N ARG A 487 -11.23 -26.63 1.76
CA ARG A 487 -10.03 -27.10 2.47
C ARG A 487 -8.78 -26.32 2.06
N ASP A 488 -8.56 -26.14 0.75
CA ASP A 488 -7.41 -25.36 0.24
C ASP A 488 -7.46 -23.92 0.78
N LEU A 489 -8.64 -23.28 0.75
CA LEU A 489 -8.84 -21.94 1.28
C LEU A 489 -8.48 -21.86 2.78
N ALA A 490 -8.83 -22.88 3.57
CA ALA A 490 -8.52 -22.92 5.00
C ALA A 490 -7.01 -23.10 5.26
N GLU A 491 -6.35 -23.98 4.51
CA GLU A 491 -4.90 -24.19 4.59
C GLU A 491 -4.10 -22.96 4.11
N LEU A 492 -4.61 -22.22 3.12
CA LEU A 492 -3.95 -21.05 2.54
C LEU A 492 -4.26 -19.72 3.27
N GLY A 493 -5.35 -19.63 4.04
CA GLY A 493 -5.82 -18.36 4.62
C GLY A 493 -4.77 -17.59 5.43
N TRP A 494 -3.99 -18.29 6.27
CA TRP A 494 -2.90 -17.66 7.04
C TRP A 494 -1.76 -17.14 6.16
N ARG A 495 -1.45 -17.83 5.06
CA ARG A 495 -0.46 -17.38 4.06
C ARG A 495 -0.96 -16.21 3.24
N ALA A 496 -2.25 -16.19 2.88
CA ALA A 496 -2.88 -15.08 2.17
C ALA A 496 -2.85 -13.78 3.00
N LEU A 497 -3.18 -13.88 4.29
CA LEU A 497 -3.10 -12.78 5.25
C LEU A 497 -1.68 -12.24 5.39
N LEU A 498 -0.70 -13.14 5.49
CA LEU A 498 0.72 -12.78 5.59
C LEU A 498 1.20 -12.12 4.29
N ALA A 499 0.93 -12.70 3.12
CA ALA A 499 1.32 -12.13 1.84
C ALA A 499 0.65 -10.78 1.57
N GLY A 500 -0.62 -10.60 1.91
CA GLY A 500 -1.33 -9.33 1.75
C GLY A 500 -0.74 -8.24 2.65
N THR A 501 -0.51 -8.58 3.92
CA THR A 501 0.20 -7.70 4.87
C THR A 501 1.59 -7.31 4.36
N MET A 502 2.37 -8.28 3.88
CA MET A 502 3.70 -8.02 3.31
C MET A 502 3.64 -7.18 2.04
N ALA A 503 2.59 -7.30 1.21
CA ALA A 503 2.39 -6.44 0.04
C ALA A 503 2.11 -4.98 0.45
N ASN A 504 1.23 -4.74 1.43
CA ASN A 504 1.00 -3.39 1.98
C ASN A 504 2.30 -2.80 2.55
N PHE A 505 3.03 -3.60 3.33
CA PHE A 505 4.29 -3.17 3.95
C PHE A 505 5.37 -2.91 2.90
N LEU A 506 5.44 -3.68 1.82
CA LEU A 506 6.37 -3.43 0.72
C LEU A 506 6.04 -2.11 0.00
N SER A 507 4.75 -1.81 -0.22
CA SER A 507 4.33 -0.51 -0.73
C SER A 507 4.66 0.65 0.23
N ALA A 508 4.52 0.44 1.55
CA ALA A 508 4.89 1.42 2.57
C ALA A 508 6.41 1.69 2.60
N CYS A 509 7.24 0.66 2.47
CA CYS A 509 8.70 0.81 2.33
C CYS A 509 9.06 1.65 1.10
N ILE A 510 8.39 1.44 -0.05
CA ILE A 510 8.64 2.18 -1.28
C ILE A 510 8.18 3.64 -1.15
N ALA A 511 7.02 3.88 -0.52
CA ALA A 511 6.59 5.23 -0.16
C ALA A 511 7.63 5.93 0.73
N GLY A 512 8.13 5.22 1.77
CA GLY A 512 9.22 5.67 2.65
C GLY A 512 10.61 5.80 2.02
N ILE A 513 10.77 5.54 0.71
CA ILE A 513 11.98 5.84 -0.08
C ILE A 513 11.77 7.07 -1.00
N LEU A 514 10.52 7.30 -1.44
CA LEU A 514 10.15 8.30 -2.44
C LEU A 514 9.61 9.62 -1.86
N LEU A 515 9.07 9.54 -0.64
CA LEU A 515 8.79 10.62 0.30
C LEU A 515 10.02 10.86 1.19
#